data_AF-A0A085UHK2-F1
#
_entry.id   AF-A0A085UHK2-F1
#
_cell.length_a   1.000
_cell.length_b   1.000
_cell.length_c   1.000
_cell.angle_alpha   90.00
_cell.angle_beta   90.00
_cell.angle_gamma   90.00
#
_symmetry.space_group_name_H-M   'P 1'
#
loop_
_entity.id
_entity.type
_entity.pdbx_description
1 polymer ?
#
loop_
_entity_poly.entity_id
_entity_poly.type
_entity_poly.pdbx_seq_one_letter_code
_entity_poly.pdbx_strand_id
1 'polypeptide(L)'
;MAKYTIVDMDTCIACGACGAAAPDIYDYDDEGIAYVILDDNQGTKAVPEELYEDLEDAFEGCPTDSIKVEEEPFDGDALKFE
;
A
#
# COMPACT_ATOMS: atom_id res chain seq x y z
N MET A 1 2.22 7.76 -14.99
CA MET A 1 3.50 7.03 -14.91
C MET A 1 3.25 5.73 -14.15
N ALA A 2 4.22 4.82 -14.09
CA ALA A 2 4.06 3.64 -13.23
C ALA A 2 3.95 4.10 -11.77
N LYS A 3 3.03 3.52 -10.99
CA LYS A 3 2.92 3.76 -9.55
C LYS A 3 3.38 2.53 -8.79
N TYR A 4 4.01 2.74 -7.66
CA TYR A 4 4.41 1.73 -6.70
C TYR A 4 3.75 2.02 -5.37
N THR A 5 3.52 1.00 -4.56
CA THR A 5 2.94 1.18 -3.23
C THR A 5 3.54 0.21 -2.23
N ILE A 6 3.58 0.63 -0.97
CA ILE A 6 4.05 -0.13 0.19
C ILE A 6 3.25 0.33 1.41
N VAL A 7 3.05 -0.56 2.38
CA VAL A 7 2.51 -0.21 3.69
C VAL A 7 3.66 -0.05 4.68
N ASP A 8 3.71 1.10 5.35
CA ASP A 8 4.45 1.26 6.59
C ASP A 8 3.72 0.48 7.71
N MET A 9 4.23 -0.73 7.97
CA MET A 9 3.66 -1.65 8.95
C MET A 9 3.84 -1.15 10.39
N ASP A 10 4.77 -0.24 10.66
CA ASP A 10 5.02 0.28 12.01
C ASP A 10 3.96 1.32 12.43
N THR A 11 3.41 2.06 11.46
CA THR A 11 2.36 3.07 11.70
C THR A 11 0.95 2.55 11.43
N CYS A 12 0.83 1.37 10.82
CA CYS A 12 -0.46 0.75 10.54
C CYS A 12 -1.19 0.39 11.84
N ILE A 13 -2.46 0.78 11.93
CA ILE A 13 -3.31 0.54 13.12
C ILE A 13 -4.41 -0.51 12.88
N ALA A 14 -4.26 -1.37 11.87
CA ALA A 14 -5.23 -2.41 11.52
C ALA A 14 -6.68 -1.89 11.31
N CYS A 15 -6.84 -0.71 10.67
CA CYS A 15 -8.15 -0.06 10.53
C CYS A 15 -9.09 -0.73 9.51
N GLY A 16 -8.56 -1.52 8.58
CA GLY A 16 -9.37 -2.25 7.58
C GLY A 16 -9.80 -1.44 6.34
N ALA A 17 -9.43 -0.17 6.22
CA ALA A 17 -9.90 0.68 5.12
C ALA A 17 -9.30 0.28 3.75
N CYS A 18 -8.00 -0.02 3.74
CA CYS A 18 -7.25 -0.28 2.51
C CYS A 18 -7.71 -1.52 1.73
N GLY A 19 -7.87 -2.67 2.39
CA GLY A 19 -8.37 -3.90 1.77
C GLY A 19 -9.86 -3.85 1.42
N ALA A 20 -10.63 -2.92 2.01
CA ALA A 20 -12.00 -2.66 1.57
C ALA A 20 -12.05 -1.81 0.29
N ALA A 21 -11.14 -0.85 0.15
CA ALA A 21 -11.04 0.03 -1.02
C ALA A 21 -10.32 -0.64 -2.21
N ALA A 22 -9.24 -1.39 -1.94
CA ALA A 22 -8.38 -2.00 -2.94
C ALA A 22 -7.97 -3.43 -2.56
N PRO A 23 -8.91 -4.38 -2.54
CA PRO A 23 -8.66 -5.77 -2.14
C PRO A 23 -7.67 -6.51 -3.06
N ASP A 24 -7.51 -6.05 -4.31
CA ASP A 24 -6.53 -6.61 -5.25
C ASP A 24 -5.09 -6.08 -5.02
N ILE A 25 -4.90 -5.15 -4.08
CA ILE A 25 -3.62 -4.52 -3.74
C ILE A 25 -3.19 -4.82 -2.30
N TYR A 26 -4.12 -4.75 -1.35
CA TYR A 26 -3.83 -4.88 0.09
C TYR A 26 -4.60 -6.03 0.72
N ASP A 27 -3.92 -6.75 1.62
CA ASP A 27 -4.51 -7.72 2.53
C ASP A 27 -3.89 -7.57 3.92
N TYR A 28 -4.25 -8.43 4.85
CA TYR A 28 -3.86 -8.35 6.25
C TYR A 28 -3.14 -9.60 6.72
N ASP A 29 -2.11 -9.43 7.55
CA ASP A 29 -1.47 -10.55 8.23
C ASP A 29 -2.33 -11.09 9.40
N ASP A 30 -1.80 -12.07 10.13
CA ASP A 30 -2.48 -12.70 11.26
C ASP A 30 -2.75 -11.72 12.43
N GLU A 31 -2.06 -10.58 12.49
CA GLU A 31 -2.25 -9.52 13.49
C GLU A 31 -3.19 -8.40 13.00
N GLY A 32 -3.65 -8.47 11.75
CA GLY A 32 -4.50 -7.48 11.11
C GLY A 32 -3.73 -6.29 10.52
N ILE A 33 -2.39 -6.36 10.48
CA ILE A 33 -1.55 -5.33 9.87
C ILE A 33 -1.61 -5.48 8.36
N ALA A 34 -1.85 -4.36 7.69
CA ALA A 34 -1.97 -4.35 6.24
C ALA A 34 -0.61 -4.54 5.57
N TYR A 35 -0.60 -5.19 4.41
CA TYR A 35 0.57 -5.37 3.56
C TYR A 35 0.16 -5.39 2.08
N VAL A 36 1.09 -5.06 1.18
CA VAL A 36 0.84 -5.11 -0.28
C VAL A 36 1.02 -6.53 -0.81
N ILE A 37 -0.04 -7.12 -1.37
CA ILE A 37 -0.01 -8.52 -1.87
C ILE A 37 0.73 -8.67 -3.21
N LEU A 38 0.89 -7.57 -3.94
CA LEU A 38 1.45 -7.59 -5.30
C LEU A 38 2.91 -8.07 -5.32
N ASP A 39 3.65 -7.78 -4.25
CA ASP A 39 5.08 -8.00 -4.13
C ASP A 39 5.57 -8.23 -2.69
N ASP A 40 4.70 -8.72 -1.80
CA ASP A 40 5.03 -9.01 -0.40
C ASP A 40 5.56 -7.77 0.35
N ASN A 41 4.84 -6.66 0.18
CA ASN A 41 5.13 -5.36 0.80
C ASN A 41 6.55 -4.82 0.51
N GLN A 42 7.14 -5.17 -0.64
CA GLN A 42 8.46 -4.67 -1.02
C GLN A 42 8.37 -3.35 -1.80
N GLY A 43 7.20 -3.01 -2.36
CA GLY A 43 7.02 -1.80 -3.17
C GLY A 43 7.95 -1.75 -4.39
N THR A 44 8.26 -2.91 -4.98
CA THR A 44 9.13 -3.09 -6.14
C THR A 44 8.37 -3.38 -7.43
N LYS A 45 7.11 -3.82 -7.34
CA LYS A 45 6.27 -4.12 -8.49
C LYS A 45 5.34 -2.95 -8.78
N ALA A 46 5.29 -2.55 -10.05
CA ALA A 46 4.35 -1.53 -10.49
C ALA A 46 2.91 -2.01 -10.29
N VAL A 47 2.06 -1.13 -9.75
CA VAL A 47 0.62 -1.35 -9.64
C VAL A 47 0.03 -1.37 -11.06
N PRO A 48 -0.85 -2.34 -11.40
CA PRO A 48 -1.57 -2.34 -12.66
C PRO A 48 -2.38 -1.05 -12.84
N GLU A 49 -2.39 -0.48 -14.05
CA GLU A 49 -3.06 0.80 -14.33
C GLU A 49 -4.58 0.72 -14.07
N GLU A 50 -5.17 -0.46 -14.26
CA GLU A 50 -6.59 -0.71 -13.97
C GLU A 50 -6.94 -0.60 -12.47
N LEU A 51 -5.95 -0.66 -11.58
CA LEU A 51 -6.13 -0.55 -10.12
C LEU A 51 -5.80 0.85 -9.59
N TYR A 52 -5.55 1.85 -10.45
CA TYR A 52 -5.13 3.17 -10.00
C TYR A 52 -6.20 3.95 -9.23
N GLU A 53 -7.48 3.77 -9.57
CA GLU A 53 -8.59 4.39 -8.81
C GLU A 53 -8.67 3.78 -7.40
N ASP A 54 -8.69 2.45 -7.30
CA ASP A 54 -8.69 1.73 -6.02
C ASP A 54 -7.44 2.08 -5.17
N LEU A 55 -6.27 2.18 -5.80
CA LEU A 55 -5.03 2.61 -5.15
C LEU A 55 -5.16 4.00 -4.52
N GLU A 56 -5.73 4.96 -5.26
CA GLU A 56 -5.95 6.34 -4.78
C GLU A 56 -6.96 6.36 -3.62
N ASP A 57 -8.07 5.63 -3.73
CA ASP A 57 -9.07 5.51 -2.67
C ASP A 57 -8.48 4.90 -1.39
N ALA A 58 -7.64 3.87 -1.50
CA ALA A 58 -6.98 3.25 -0.36
C ALA A 58 -5.95 4.19 0.30
N PHE A 59 -5.18 4.90 -0.53
CA PHE A 59 -4.18 5.88 -0.08
C PHE A 59 -4.83 7.02 0.70
N GLU A 60 -5.84 7.68 0.13
CA GLU A 60 -6.57 8.77 0.79
C GLU A 60 -7.40 8.30 1.99
N GLY A 61 -7.86 7.04 1.96
CA GLY A 61 -8.65 6.42 3.02
C GLY A 61 -7.85 5.97 4.25
N CYS A 62 -6.51 5.95 4.18
CA CYS A 62 -5.67 5.48 5.28
C CYS A 62 -5.62 6.53 6.42
N PRO A 63 -6.16 6.28 7.62
CA PRO A 63 -6.25 7.28 8.69
C PRO A 63 -4.91 7.62 9.35
N THR A 64 -3.85 6.88 9.04
CA THR A 64 -2.49 7.02 9.61
C THR A 64 -1.44 7.31 8.56
N ASP A 65 -1.84 7.56 7.31
CA ASP A 65 -0.94 7.79 6.17
C ASP A 65 0.11 6.67 5.99
N SER A 66 -0.24 5.45 6.41
CA SER A 66 0.65 4.28 6.37
C SER A 66 0.78 3.68 4.98
N ILE A 67 -0.20 3.91 4.09
CA ILE A 67 -0.06 3.56 2.68
C ILE A 67 0.81 4.63 2.01
N LYS A 68 1.86 4.20 1.32
CA LYS A 68 2.74 5.08 0.55
C LYS A 68 2.55 4.81 -0.94
N VAL A 69 2.62 5.85 -1.75
CA VAL A 69 2.49 5.75 -3.22
C VAL A 69 3.52 6.66 -3.87
N GLU A 70 4.32 6.11 -4.78
CA GLU A 70 5.38 6.84 -5.47
C GLU A 70 5.52 6.41 -6.93
N GLU A 71 6.21 7.23 -7.73
CA GLU A 71 6.50 6.93 -9.15
C GLU A 71 7.76 6.06 -9.35
N GLU A 72 8.47 5.74 -8.26
CA GLU A 72 9.68 4.91 -8.22
C GLU A 72 9.54 3.80 -7.15
N PRO A 73 10.24 2.65 -7.30
CA PRO A 73 10.22 1.58 -6.31
C PRO A 73 10.66 2.00 -4.90
N PHE A 74 10.08 1.40 -3.86
CA PHE A 74 10.45 1.59 -2.45
C PHE A 74 11.63 0.70 -2.00
N ASP A 75 11.90 -0.39 -2.71
CA ASP A 75 12.98 -1.35 -2.39
C ASP A 75 12.93 -1.88 -0.95
N GLY A 76 11.71 -2.08 -0.42
CA GLY A 76 11.45 -2.57 0.94
C GLY A 76 11.52 -1.52 2.04
N ASP A 77 11.73 -0.24 1.71
CA ASP A 77 11.76 0.86 2.68
C ASP A 77 10.57 1.81 2.47
N ALA A 78 9.58 1.72 3.36
CA ALA A 78 8.38 2.56 3.31
C ALA A 78 8.67 4.06 3.54
N LEU A 79 9.83 4.41 4.09
CA LEU A 79 10.23 5.79 4.39
C LEU A 79 11.24 6.34 3.36
N LYS A 80 11.50 5.62 2.26
CA LYS A 80 12.51 5.98 1.26
C LYS A 80 12.41 7.40 0.70
N PHE A 81 11.20 7.95 0.62
CA PHE A 81 10.91 9.23 -0.03
C PHE A 81 10.41 10.32 0.95
N GLU A 82 10.48 10.06 2.26
CA GLU A 82 10.13 11.02 3.32
C GLU A 82 11.28 11.97 3.71
#